data_AF-A0A7H4NZ71-F1
#
_entry.id   AF-A0A7H4NZ71-F1
#
_cell.length_a   1.000
_cell.length_b   1.000
_cell.length_c   1.000
_cell.angle_alpha   90.00
_cell.angle_beta   90.00
_cell.angle_gamma   90.00
#
_symmetry.space_group_name_H-M   'P 1'
#
loop_
_entity.id
_entity.type
_entity.pdbx_description
1 polymer ?
#
loop_
_entity_poly.entity_id
_entity_poly.type
_entity_poly.pdbx_seq_one_letter_code
_entity_poly.pdbx_strand_id
1 'polypeptide(L)'
;MEALGMIETRGLVALIEASDAMVKAARVKLVGVKQIGGGLVTAMVRGDVAACKAATDAGAAAAQRIGELVSVHVIPRPHGDLEEVFPHQFQRRQQHLTHGRISRASAAIRH
;
A
#
# COMPACT_ATOMS: atom_id res chain seq x y z
N MET A 1 1.05 17.03 0.43
CA MET A 1 1.78 15.75 0.43
C MET A 1 1.36 14.99 1.67
N GLU A 2 0.88 13.76 1.50
CA GLU A 2 0.40 12.91 2.59
C GLU A 2 1.58 12.24 3.32
N ALA A 3 1.38 11.87 4.59
CA ALA A 3 2.33 11.08 5.34
C ALA A 3 2.49 9.68 4.73
N LEU A 4 3.57 9.00 5.10
CA LEU A 4 3.86 7.62 4.70
C LEU A 4 3.93 6.74 5.93
N GLY A 5 3.10 5.70 5.98
CA GLY A 5 3.19 4.61 6.95
C GLY A 5 3.76 3.35 6.31
N MET A 6 4.62 2.63 7.03
CA MET A 6 5.29 1.43 6.54
C MET A 6 5.31 0.33 7.59
N ILE A 7 5.07 -0.90 7.13
CA ILE A 7 5.29 -2.12 7.91
C ILE A 7 6.12 -3.06 7.07
N GLU A 8 7.16 -3.64 7.66
CA GLU A 8 7.94 -4.72 7.08
C GLU A 8 7.83 -5.98 7.94
N THR A 9 7.66 -7.12 7.28
CA THR A 9 7.62 -8.44 7.92
C THR A 9 8.57 -9.40 7.24
N ARG A 10 8.94 -10.47 7.94
CA ARG A 10 9.48 -11.66 7.31
C ARG A 10 8.31 -12.60 7.00
N GLY A 11 8.05 -12.79 5.70
CA GLY A 11 6.94 -13.58 5.19
C GLY A 11 5.73 -12.73 4.78
N LEU A 12 5.11 -13.12 3.66
CA LEU A 12 4.02 -12.38 3.02
C LEU A 12 2.68 -12.46 3.75
N VAL A 13 2.40 -13.57 4.44
CA VAL A 13 1.10 -13.77 5.13
C VAL A 13 0.91 -12.74 6.25
N ALA A 14 1.93 -12.53 7.08
CA ALA A 14 1.90 -11.51 8.13
C ALA A 14 1.72 -10.10 7.55
N LEU A 15 2.36 -9.79 6.41
CA LEU A 15 2.21 -8.50 5.75
C LEU A 15 0.79 -8.27 5.23
N ILE A 16 0.13 -9.31 4.70
CA ILE A 16 -1.24 -9.21 4.18
C ILE A 16 -2.20 -8.89 5.33
N GLU A 17 -2.11 -9.62 6.45
CA GLU A 17 -2.91 -9.34 7.65
C GLU A 17 -2.65 -7.92 8.20
N ALA A 18 -1.38 -7.51 8.27
CA ALA A 18 -1.01 -6.17 8.68
C ALA A 18 -1.62 -5.10 7.77
N SER A 19 -1.59 -5.34 6.46
CA SER A 19 -2.15 -4.42 5.46
C SER A 19 -3.66 -4.28 5.56
N ASP A 20 -4.36 -5.39 5.79
CA ASP A 20 -5.81 -5.40 6.03
C ASP A 20 -6.17 -4.63 7.31
N ALA A 21 -5.43 -4.85 8.41
CA ALA A 21 -5.61 -4.12 9.66
C ALA A 21 -5.32 -2.61 9.50
N MET A 22 -4.26 -2.23 8.79
CA MET A 22 -3.91 -0.82 8.51
C MET A 22 -5.07 -0.07 7.85
N VAL A 23 -5.63 -0.61 6.77
CA VAL A 23 -6.69 0.08 6.00
C VAL A 23 -8.05 0.06 6.68
N LYS A 24 -8.28 -0.86 7.63
CA LYS A 24 -9.50 -0.90 8.45
C LYS A 24 -9.45 0.05 9.65
N ALA A 25 -8.27 0.27 10.22
CA ALA A 25 -8.10 1.04 11.46
C ALA A 25 -8.19 2.56 11.26
N ALA A 26 -7.81 3.06 10.07
CA ALA A 26 -7.79 4.49 9.81
C ALA A 26 -8.03 4.82 8.34
N ARG A 27 -8.29 6.10 8.05
CA ARG A 27 -8.38 6.61 6.68
C ARG A 27 -7.01 6.70 6.03
N VAL A 28 -6.52 5.55 5.56
CA VAL A 28 -5.28 5.43 4.80
C VAL A 28 -5.51 4.63 3.53
N LYS A 29 -4.63 4.82 2.54
CA LYS A 29 -4.64 4.07 1.30
C LYS A 29 -3.38 3.23 1.19
N LEU A 30 -3.53 1.91 0.99
CA LEU A 30 -2.41 1.06 0.59
C LEU A 30 -1.94 1.45 -0.81
N VAL A 31 -0.69 1.92 -0.92
CA VAL A 31 -0.13 2.43 -2.18
C VAL A 31 0.77 1.42 -2.87
N GLY A 32 1.39 0.52 -2.12
CA GLY A 32 2.19 -0.54 -2.70
C GLY A 32 2.75 -1.53 -1.69
N VAL A 33 3.29 -2.61 -2.24
CA VAL A 33 4.03 -3.64 -1.53
C VAL A 33 5.34 -3.87 -2.28
N LYS A 34 6.45 -3.99 -1.55
CA LYS A 34 7.78 -4.26 -2.11
C LYS A 34 8.38 -5.49 -1.44
N GLN A 35 9.02 -6.35 -2.24
CA GLN A 35 9.79 -7.48 -1.74
C GLN A 35 11.25 -7.25 -2.13
N ILE A 36 12.17 -7.44 -1.19
CA ILE A 36 13.61 -7.20 -1.41
C ILE A 36 14.46 -8.48 -1.36
N GLY A 37 13.82 -9.64 -1.15
CA GLY A 37 14.50 -10.93 -0.97
C GLY A 37 14.67 -11.31 0.50
N GLY A 38 15.22 -12.49 0.77
CA GLY A 38 15.42 -12.99 2.14
C GLY A 38 14.13 -13.16 2.97
N GLY A 39 12.97 -13.21 2.30
CA GLY A 39 11.66 -13.23 2.94
C GLY A 39 11.17 -11.86 3.44
N LEU A 40 11.92 -10.78 3.23
CA LEU A 40 11.54 -9.42 3.65
C LEU A 40 10.58 -8.79 2.66
N VAL A 41 9.45 -8.32 3.19
CA VAL A 41 8.36 -7.72 2.43
C VAL A 41 7.81 -6.51 3.18
N THR A 42 7.59 -5.40 2.47
CA THR A 42 7.18 -4.11 3.04
C THR A 42 5.88 -3.63 2.40
N ALA A 43 4.91 -3.23 3.22
CA ALA A 43 3.67 -2.57 2.79
C ALA A 43 3.75 -1.07 3.13
N MET A 44 3.22 -0.24 2.23
CA MET A 44 3.25 1.22 2.34
C MET A 44 1.83 1.80 2.23
N VAL A 45 1.47 2.69 3.14
CA VAL A 45 0.17 3.40 3.16
C VAL A 45 0.36 4.92 3.17
N ARG A 46 -0.61 5.66 2.60
CA ARG A 46 -0.65 7.12 2.61
C ARG A 46 -1.91 7.65 3.29
N GLY A 47 -1.80 8.79 3.95
CA GLY A 47 -2.89 9.51 4.62
C GLY A 47 -2.35 10.65 5.48
N ASP A 48 -3.19 11.22 6.34
CA ASP A 48 -2.72 12.20 7.33
C ASP A 48 -1.84 11.52 8.38
N VAL A 49 -0.94 12.29 9.02
CA VAL A 49 0.05 11.77 9.98
C VAL A 49 -0.61 10.93 11.09
N ALA A 50 -1.73 11.41 11.63
CA ALA A 50 -2.46 10.69 12.67
C ALA A 50 -3.08 9.38 12.16
N ALA A 51 -3.60 9.38 10.92
CA ALA A 51 -4.16 8.19 10.29
C ALA A 51 -3.07 7.15 10.02
N CYS A 52 -1.90 7.56 9.52
CA CYS A 52 -0.76 6.66 9.33
C CYS A 52 -0.28 6.03 10.64
N LYS A 53 -0.18 6.79 11.73
CA LYS A 53 0.18 6.24 13.06
C LYS A 53 -0.83 5.20 13.53
N ALA A 54 -2.11 5.54 13.53
CA ALA A 54 -3.17 4.62 13.94
C ALA A 54 -3.21 3.35 13.07
N ALA A 55 -3.03 3.49 11.76
CA ALA A 55 -2.95 2.36 10.84
C ALA A 55 -1.75 1.47 11.17
N THR A 56 -0.55 2.03 11.29
CA THR A 56 0.67 1.25 11.53
C THR A 56 0.66 0.56 12.89
N ASP A 57 0.08 1.17 13.92
CA ASP A 57 -0.05 0.56 15.25
C ASP A 57 -0.96 -0.69 15.18
N ALA A 58 -2.12 -0.58 14.51
CA ALA A 58 -3.03 -1.70 14.31
C ALA A 58 -2.40 -2.81 13.45
N GLY A 59 -1.74 -2.43 12.36
CA GLY A 59 -1.06 -3.37 11.47
C GLY A 59 0.10 -4.11 12.16
N ALA A 60 0.88 -3.42 12.99
CA ALA A 60 1.97 -4.00 13.74
C ALA A 60 1.47 -5.05 14.73
N ALA A 61 0.41 -4.73 15.49
CA ALA A 61 -0.23 -5.67 16.39
C ALA A 61 -0.78 -6.89 15.65
N ALA A 62 -1.35 -6.71 14.46
CA ALA A 62 -1.86 -7.81 13.65
C ALA A 62 -0.73 -8.71 13.10
N ALA A 63 0.36 -8.11 12.60
CA ALA A 63 1.53 -8.82 12.11
C ALA A 63 2.18 -9.70 13.19
N GLN A 64 2.42 -9.12 14.38
CA GLN A 64 3.09 -9.81 15.49
C GLN A 64 2.32 -11.04 15.99
N ARG A 65 0.99 -11.09 15.83
CA ARG A 65 0.18 -12.25 16.23
C ARG A 65 0.41 -13.48 15.35
N ILE A 66 0.77 -13.30 14.08
CA ILE A 66 0.76 -14.38 13.10
C ILE A 66 2.09 -14.58 12.36
N GLY A 67 3.10 -13.76 12.64
CA GLY A 67 4.42 -13.88 12.02
C GLY A 67 5.45 -12.92 12.61
N GLU A 68 6.53 -12.71 11.88
CA GLU A 68 7.67 -11.91 12.31
C GLU A 68 7.54 -10.48 11.77
N LEU A 69 7.21 -9.54 12.66
CA LEU A 69 7.32 -8.12 12.38
C LEU A 69 8.79 -7.69 12.45
N VAL A 70 9.27 -7.07 11.38
CA VAL A 70 10.67 -6.61 11.26
C VAL A 70 10.78 -5.13 11.58
N SER A 71 9.92 -4.30 10.98
CA SER A 71 9.95 -2.86 11.22
C SER A 71 8.59 -2.19 11.03
N VAL A 72 8.40 -1.06 11.72
CA VAL A 72 7.23 -0.18 11.62
C VAL A 72 7.73 1.25 11.65
N HIS A 73 7.27 2.09 10.72
CA HIS A 73 7.69 3.48 10.70
C HIS A 73 6.66 4.39 10.06
N VAL A 74 6.64 5.65 10.50
CA VAL A 74 5.84 6.72 9.89
C VAL A 74 6.75 7.89 9.59
N ILE A 75 6.71 8.36 8.35
CA ILE A 75 7.33 9.61 7.92
C ILE A 75 6.22 10.65 7.74
N PRO A 76 6.08 11.64 8.65
CA PRO A 76 4.98 12.60 8.61
C PRO A 76 4.94 13.47 7.34
N ARG A 77 6.11 13.77 6.79
CA ARG A 77 6.28 14.60 5.58
C ARG A 77 7.45 14.03 4.78
N PRO A 78 7.24 13.00 3.94
CA PRO A 78 8.30 12.48 3.08
C PRO A 78 8.82 13.57 2.13
N HIS A 79 10.01 13.40 1.58
CA HIS A 79 10.50 14.30 0.52
C HIS A 79 9.80 13.97 -0.81
N GLY A 80 9.59 14.96 -1.67
CA GLY A 80 8.87 14.80 -2.94
C GLY A 80 9.53 13.81 -3.90
N ASP A 81 10.86 13.82 -3.97
CA ASP A 81 11.65 12.92 -4.82
C ASP A 81 11.42 11.43 -4.50
N LEU A 82 10.98 11.11 -3.27
CA LEU A 82 10.70 9.72 -2.90
C LEU A 82 9.46 9.18 -3.64
N GLU A 83 8.57 10.04 -4.12
CA GLU A 83 7.43 9.63 -4.91
C GLU A 83 7.86 8.94 -6.22
N GLU A 84 9.03 9.25 -6.79
CA GLU A 84 9.48 8.56 -8.01
C GLU A 84 9.96 7.13 -7.74
N VAL A 85 10.37 6.86 -6.51
CA VAL A 85 10.95 5.58 -6.08
C VAL A 85 9.88 4.64 -5.51
N PHE A 86 8.83 5.19 -4.90
CA PHE A 86 7.79 4.37 -4.27
C PHE A 86 6.86 3.70 -5.30
N PRO A 87 6.46 2.45 -5.03
CA PRO A 87 5.51 1.77 -5.89
C PRO A 87 4.11 2.40 -5.77
N HIS A 88 3.67 3.13 -6.80
CA HIS A 88 2.30 3.71 -6.92
C HIS A 88 1.31 2.79 -7.65
N GLN A 89 1.60 1.49 -7.72
CA GLN A 89 1.04 0.61 -8.74
C GLN A 89 -0.46 0.37 -8.65
N PHE A 90 -1.11 0.71 -7.53
CA PHE A 90 -2.57 0.61 -7.40
C PHE A 90 -3.35 1.63 -8.24
N GLN A 91 -2.77 2.78 -8.61
CA GLN A 91 -3.47 3.79 -9.43
C GLN A 91 -3.43 3.48 -10.94
N ARG A 92 -2.31 2.95 -11.46
CA ARG A 92 -2.17 2.70 -12.91
C ARG A 92 -3.04 1.55 -13.42
N ARG A 93 -3.30 0.52 -12.59
CA ARG A 93 -4.16 -0.61 -13.00
C ARG A 93 -5.63 -0.22 -13.15
N GLN A 94 -6.17 0.65 -12.30
CA GLN A 94 -7.58 1.07 -12.43
C GLN A 94 -7.83 1.95 -13.64
N GLN A 95 -6.90 2.84 -14.00
CA GLN A 95 -7.02 3.70 -15.19
C GLN A 95 -6.93 2.92 -16.51
N HIS A 96 -6.12 1.85 -16.55
CA HIS A 96 -6.00 1.00 -17.74
C HIS A 96 -7.25 0.12 -17.96
N LEU A 97 -7.88 -0.33 -16.87
CA LEU A 97 -9.13 -1.11 -16.92
C LEU A 97 -10.35 -0.28 -17.36
N THR A 98 -10.38 1.02 -17.09
CA THR A 98 -11.47 1.91 -17.54
C THR A 98 -11.31 2.35 -19.00
N HIS A 99 -10.08 2.64 -19.46
CA HIS A 99 -9.83 3.06 -20.85
C HIS A 99 -9.91 1.91 -21.87
N GLY A 100 -9.57 0.67 -21.49
CA GLY A 100 -9.59 -0.48 -22.40
C GLY A 100 -10.99 -0.99 -22.78
N ARG A 101 -12.05 -0.62 -22.03
CA ARG A 101 -13.44 -1.00 -22.34
C ARG A 101 -14.12 -0.05 -23.33
N ILE A 102 -13.74 1.22 -23.34
CA ILE A 102 -14.33 2.23 -24.23
C ILE A 102 -13.86 2.03 -25.68
N SER A 103 -12.61 1.62 -25.88
CA SER A 103 -12.04 1.45 -27.24
C SER A 103 -12.59 0.23 -28.00
N ARG A 104 -13.04 -0.83 -27.31
CA ARG A 104 -13.62 -2.02 -27.96
C ARG A 104 -15.13 -1.92 -28.20
N ALA A 105 -15.86 -1.17 -27.38
CA ALA A 105 -17.31 -0.98 -27.58
C ALA A 105 -17.63 -0.08 -28.79
N SER A 106 -16.77 0.91 -29.11
CA SER A 106 -16.99 1.80 -30.26
C SER A 106 -16.67 1.18 -31.63
N ALA A 107 -15.93 0.06 -31.67
CA ALA A 107 -15.56 -0.61 -32.92
C ALA A 107 -16.61 -1.63 -33.40
N ALA A 108 -17.57 -2.02 -32.56
CA ALA A 108 -18.61 -2.99 -32.89
C ALA A 108 -19.93 -2.36 -33.40
N ILE A 109 -20.00 -1.03 -33.52
CA ILE A 109 -21.23 -0.29 -33.94
C ILE A 109 -21.06 0.39 -35.31
N ARG A 110 -19.93 0.23 -35.99
CA ARG A 110 -19.78 0.70 -37.37
C ARG A 110 -19.89 -0.48 -38.32
N HIS A 111 -21.11 -0.62 -38.86
CA HIS A 111 -21.39 -1.27 -40.14
C HIS A 111 -20.48 -0.74 -41.24
#